data_AF-A0A946BGP2-F1
#
_entry.id   AF-A0A946BGP2-F1
#
_cell.length_a   1.000
_cell.length_b   1.000
_cell.length_c   1.000
_cell.angle_alpha   90.00
_cell.angle_beta   90.00
_cell.angle_gamma   90.00
#
_symmetry.space_group_name_H-M   'P 1'
#
loop_
_entity.id
_entity.type
_entity.pdbx_description
1 polymer ?
#
loop_
_entity_poly.entity_id
_entity_poly.type
_entity_poly.pdbx_seq_one_letter_code
_entity_poly.pdbx_strand_id
1 'polypeptide(L)'
;MHYSLAGYKKDNNFKKKNVVKKTDDYLEIIMAKLHRSEGDINLSLRRKKWQKENLDDATQSLLKEDSRYFLKQSLSTPCLNGMKTCEGIYIEDLQGRRYMDFHGN
;
A
#
# COMPACT_ATOMS: atom_id res chain seq x y z
N MET A 1 18.75 26.12 -21.04
CA MET A 1 17.33 26.28 -21.37
C MET A 1 16.65 26.98 -20.21
N HIS A 2 16.07 28.15 -20.49
CA HIS A 2 15.29 28.96 -19.57
C HIS A 2 13.94 28.31 -19.29
N TYR A 3 13.53 28.25 -18.02
CA TYR A 3 12.12 28.39 -17.66
C TYR A 3 12.00 29.38 -16.50
N SER A 4 11.38 30.52 -16.84
CA SER A 4 10.96 31.58 -15.93
C SER A 4 9.64 31.18 -15.29
N LEU A 5 9.56 31.21 -13.97
CA LEU A 5 8.29 31.16 -13.25
C LEU A 5 8.02 32.56 -12.71
N ALA A 6 7.08 33.22 -13.38
CA ALA A 6 6.53 34.51 -13.04
C ALA A 6 5.97 34.53 -11.61
N GLY A 7 6.16 35.67 -10.95
CA GLY A 7 5.94 35.84 -9.52
C GLY A 7 4.50 35.62 -9.08
N TYR A 8 4.37 35.00 -7.90
CA TYR A 8 3.15 35.04 -7.13
C TYR A 8 3.31 36.12 -6.05
N LYS A 9 2.50 37.18 -6.14
CA LYS A 9 2.45 38.27 -5.17
C LYS A 9 2.06 37.72 -3.80
N LYS A 10 2.78 38.18 -2.78
CA LYS A 10 2.61 37.78 -1.38
C LYS A 10 1.52 38.65 -0.76
N ASP A 11 0.26 38.24 -0.92
CA ASP A 11 -0.84 38.86 -0.20
C ASP A 11 -0.84 38.34 1.24
N ASN A 12 -0.17 39.10 2.10
CA ASN A 12 -0.22 39.00 3.55
C ASN A 12 -1.65 39.30 4.02
N ASN A 13 -2.51 38.29 4.13
CA ASN A 13 -3.64 38.26 5.07
C ASN A 13 -4.44 36.96 4.93
N PHE A 14 -3.97 35.87 5.53
CA PHE A 14 -4.91 34.85 6.00
C PHE A 14 -4.48 34.37 7.39
N LYS A 15 -5.37 34.70 8.33
CA LYS A 15 -5.21 34.55 9.76
C LYS A 15 -4.80 33.13 10.13
N LYS A 16 -3.83 33.04 11.05
CA LYS A 16 -3.61 31.90 11.94
C LYS A 16 -4.96 31.39 12.44
N LYS A 17 -5.39 30.22 11.97
CA LYS A 17 -6.30 29.29 12.66
C LYS A 17 -6.40 28.02 11.81
N ASN A 18 -6.24 26.87 12.46
CA ASN A 18 -6.44 25.51 11.95
C ASN A 18 -5.23 24.86 11.26
N VAL A 19 -4.18 24.56 12.04
CA VAL A 19 -3.03 23.74 11.61
C VAL A 19 -3.28 22.22 11.77
N VAL A 20 -4.41 21.79 12.34
CA VAL A 20 -4.63 20.36 12.71
C VAL A 20 -5.62 19.61 11.79
N LYS A 21 -5.88 20.07 10.57
CA LYS A 21 -6.81 19.34 9.64
C LYS A 21 -6.29 19.14 8.21
N LYS A 22 -5.05 19.53 7.92
CA LYS A 22 -4.60 19.62 6.51
C LYS A 22 -4.00 18.31 5.97
N THR A 23 -3.44 17.46 6.83
CA THR A 23 -2.71 16.25 6.41
C THR A 23 -3.62 15.14 5.90
N ASP A 24 -4.81 15.00 6.49
CA ASP A 24 -5.75 13.95 6.10
C ASP A 24 -6.38 14.26 4.73
N ASP A 25 -6.71 15.52 4.46
CA ASP A 25 -7.21 16.00 3.15
C ASP A 25 -6.19 15.75 2.02
N TYR A 26 -4.90 15.98 2.25
CA TYR A 26 -3.87 15.73 1.23
C TYR A 26 -3.72 14.25 0.89
N LEU A 27 -3.83 13.37 1.89
CA LEU A 27 -3.76 11.92 1.68
C LEU A 27 -5.00 11.42 0.93
N GLU A 28 -6.18 11.98 1.23
CA GLU A 28 -7.43 11.64 0.56
C GLU A 28 -7.40 12.05 -0.93
N ILE A 29 -6.87 13.24 -1.24
CA ILE A 29 -6.69 13.74 -2.61
C ILE A 29 -5.69 12.87 -3.41
N ILE A 30 -4.61 12.41 -2.78
CA ILE A 30 -3.63 11.51 -3.43
C ILE A 30 -4.23 10.12 -3.69
N MET A 31 -5.02 9.59 -2.75
CA MET A 31 -5.72 8.31 -2.92
C MET A 31 -6.81 8.39 -4.00
N ALA A 32 -7.51 9.51 -4.12
CA ALA A 32 -8.51 9.75 -5.15
C ALA A 32 -7.92 9.86 -6.57
N LYS A 33 -6.63 10.20 -6.70
CA LYS A 33 -5.93 10.37 -7.98
C LYS A 33 -5.32 9.08 -8.54
N LEU A 34 -5.45 7.95 -7.84
CA LEU A 34 -5.10 6.64 -8.37
C LEU A 34 -6.14 6.24 -9.42
N HIS A 35 -5.72 6.16 -10.68
CA HIS A 35 -6.56 5.84 -11.82
C HIS A 35 -7.14 4.43 -11.69
N ARG A 36 -8.38 4.34 -11.20
CA ARG A 36 -9.16 3.10 -11.02
C ARG A 36 -9.87 2.71 -12.31
N SER A 37 -9.16 2.59 -13.41
CA SER A 37 -9.80 2.20 -14.67
C SER A 37 -10.20 0.73 -14.65
N GLU A 38 -9.41 -0.17 -14.06
CA GLU A 38 -9.74 -1.60 -13.86
C GLU A 38 -9.02 -2.15 -12.61
N GLY A 39 -9.69 -2.93 -11.75
CA GLY A 39 -9.09 -3.64 -10.61
C GLY A 39 -8.95 -2.88 -9.26
N ASP A 40 -8.86 -3.64 -8.15
CA ASP A 40 -8.54 -3.08 -6.82
C ASP A 40 -7.01 -2.87 -6.71
N ILE A 41 -6.61 -1.65 -6.35
CA ILE A 41 -5.22 -1.27 -6.11
C ILE A 41 -4.65 -1.87 -4.81
N ASN A 42 -5.49 -2.45 -3.94
CA ASN A 42 -5.09 -3.09 -2.68
C ASN A 42 -4.27 -2.20 -1.73
N LEU A 43 -4.29 -0.86 -1.88
CA LEU A 43 -3.51 0.08 -1.03
C LEU A 43 -4.30 0.64 0.16
N SER A 44 -5.38 -0.03 0.57
CA SER A 44 -6.26 0.48 1.63
C SER A 44 -5.58 0.54 3.00
N LEU A 45 -6.05 1.45 3.86
CA LEU A 45 -5.61 1.51 5.27
C LEU A 45 -5.88 0.19 6.01
N ARG A 46 -6.95 -0.52 5.64
CA ARG A 46 -7.28 -1.83 6.21
C ARG A 46 -6.20 -2.86 5.90
N ARG A 47 -5.64 -2.86 4.68
CA ARG A 47 -4.51 -3.75 4.33
C ARG A 47 -3.28 -3.45 5.17
N LYS A 48 -2.91 -2.16 5.31
CA LYS A 48 -1.76 -1.76 6.14
C LYS A 48 -1.92 -2.19 7.59
N LYS A 49 -3.12 -2.00 8.15
CA LYS A 49 -3.46 -2.43 9.51
C LYS A 49 -3.33 -3.94 9.65
N TRP A 50 -3.92 -4.71 8.73
CA TRP A 50 -3.83 -6.16 8.74
C TRP A 50 -2.38 -6.64 8.67
N GLN A 51 -1.54 -6.09 7.78
CA GLN A 51 -0.13 -6.47 7.67
C GLN A 51 0.63 -6.23 8.98
N LYS A 52 0.41 -5.07 9.62
CA LYS A 52 1.04 -4.73 10.90
C LYS A 52 0.61 -5.68 12.03
N GLU A 53 -0.64 -6.11 12.04
CA GLU A 53 -1.21 -6.94 13.11
C GLU A 53 -0.95 -8.44 12.90
N ASN A 54 -0.64 -8.87 11.68
CA ASN A 54 -0.63 -10.29 11.31
C ASN A 54 0.71 -10.79 10.75
N LEU A 55 1.66 -9.93 10.40
CA LEU A 55 2.95 -10.36 9.84
C LEU A 55 4.08 -10.09 10.82
N ASP A 56 4.87 -11.11 11.13
CA ASP A 56 6.11 -10.96 11.89
C ASP A 56 7.23 -10.32 11.06
N ASP A 57 8.32 -9.95 11.72
CA ASP A 57 9.45 -9.25 11.08
C ASP A 57 10.11 -10.09 9.99
N ALA A 58 10.16 -11.41 10.16
CA ALA A 58 10.71 -12.34 9.18
C ALA A 58 9.87 -12.33 7.89
N THR A 59 8.54 -12.45 8.01
CA THR A 59 7.64 -12.41 6.87
C THR A 59 7.66 -11.04 6.18
N GLN A 60 7.67 -9.95 6.94
CA GLN A 60 7.78 -8.60 6.38
C GLN A 60 9.08 -8.41 5.59
N SER A 61 10.19 -8.95 6.11
CA SER A 61 11.49 -8.91 5.44
C SER A 61 11.49 -9.67 4.12
N LEU A 62 10.89 -10.87 4.11
CA LEU A 62 10.73 -11.67 2.89
C LEU A 62 9.90 -10.94 1.84
N LEU A 63 8.74 -10.39 2.21
CA LEU A 63 7.88 -9.65 1.27
C LEU A 63 8.57 -8.39 0.72
N LYS A 64 9.37 -7.72 1.57
CA LYS A 64 10.19 -6.58 1.13
C LYS A 64 11.25 -7.04 0.13
N GLU A 65 11.85 -8.21 0.32
CA GLU A 65 12.84 -8.78 -0.58
C GLU A 65 12.25 -9.18 -1.93
N ASP A 66 11.14 -9.92 -1.91
CA ASP A 66 10.34 -10.25 -3.09
C ASP A 66 10.04 -8.99 -3.93
N SER A 67 9.54 -7.95 -3.29
CA SER A 67 9.21 -6.69 -3.97
C SER A 67 10.40 -5.93 -4.58
N ARG A 68 11.64 -6.25 -4.18
CA ARG A 68 12.86 -5.67 -4.75
C ARG A 68 13.28 -6.38 -6.03
N TYR A 69 13.07 -7.69 -6.10
CA TYR A 69 13.58 -8.52 -7.19
C TYR A 69 12.56 -8.78 -8.29
N PHE A 70 11.26 -8.77 -8.00
CA PHE A 70 10.21 -9.03 -8.98
C PHE A 70 9.60 -7.76 -9.60
N LEU A 71 9.18 -7.86 -10.86
CA LEU A 71 8.57 -6.77 -11.61
C LEU A 71 7.16 -6.46 -11.09
N LYS A 72 6.83 -5.18 -11.01
CA LYS A 72 5.48 -4.69 -10.67
C LYS A 72 4.70 -4.44 -11.94
N GLN A 73 3.92 -5.42 -12.37
CA GLN A 73 2.99 -5.24 -13.50
C GLN A 73 1.76 -4.45 -13.05
N SER A 74 1.09 -3.75 -13.97
CA SER A 74 -0.20 -3.13 -13.69
C SER A 74 -1.16 -4.18 -13.12
N LEU A 75 -1.87 -3.84 -12.04
CA LEU A 75 -2.77 -4.72 -11.28
C LEU A 75 -2.10 -5.88 -10.50
N SER A 76 -0.77 -5.99 -10.54
CA SER A 76 -0.07 -6.85 -9.59
C SER A 76 -0.20 -6.28 -8.18
N THR A 77 -0.76 -7.08 -7.29
CA THR A 77 -0.78 -6.75 -5.86
C THR A 77 0.46 -7.35 -5.23
N PRO A 78 1.22 -6.61 -4.40
CA PRO A 78 2.31 -7.19 -3.65
C PRO A 78 1.85 -8.45 -2.89
N CYS A 79 2.71 -9.45 -2.80
CA CYS A 79 2.45 -10.67 -2.03
C CYS A 79 1.87 -10.33 -0.65
N LEU A 80 0.78 -11.02 -0.26
CA LEU A 80 0.07 -10.72 0.99
C LEU A 80 0.82 -11.27 2.21
N ASN A 81 1.37 -12.48 2.07
CA ASN A 81 2.01 -13.27 3.12
C ASN A 81 3.00 -14.26 2.46
N GLY A 82 3.86 -14.92 3.25
CA GLY A 82 4.74 -15.99 2.80
C GLY A 82 4.12 -17.37 3.04
N MET A 83 4.26 -18.28 2.08
CA MET A 83 3.83 -19.68 2.20
C MET A 83 5.00 -20.58 2.52
N LYS A 84 4.83 -21.49 3.49
CA LYS A 84 5.81 -22.50 3.88
C LYS A 84 5.53 -23.85 3.22
N THR A 85 4.28 -24.32 3.29
CA THR A 85 3.84 -25.59 2.68
C THR A 85 2.43 -25.45 2.12
N CYS A 86 2.09 -26.35 1.18
CA CYS A 86 0.73 -26.53 0.69
C CYS A 86 0.45 -28.03 0.59
N GLU A 87 -0.62 -28.50 1.23
CA GLU A 87 -1.01 -29.91 1.25
C GLU A 87 -2.54 -30.06 1.27
N GLY A 88 -3.08 -30.80 0.29
CA GLY A 88 -4.52 -30.92 0.10
C GLY A 88 -5.16 -29.55 -0.10
N ILE A 89 -6.20 -29.25 0.69
CA ILE A 89 -6.87 -27.94 0.66
C ILE A 89 -6.18 -26.89 1.54
N TYR A 90 -5.01 -27.16 2.12
CA TYR A 90 -4.41 -26.29 3.13
C TYR A 90 -3.13 -25.63 2.66
N ILE A 91 -3.02 -24.33 2.96
CA ILE A 91 -1.80 -23.53 2.87
C ILE A 91 -1.32 -23.23 4.29
N GLU A 92 -0.07 -23.55 4.61
CA GLU A 92 0.59 -23.13 5.86
C GLU A 92 1.50 -21.93 5.59
N ASP A 93 1.34 -20.86 6.38
CA ASP A 93 2.22 -19.70 6.30
C ASP A 93 3.51 -19.85 7.13
N LEU A 94 4.40 -18.86 7.03
CA LEU A 94 5.68 -18.89 7.75
C LEU A 94 5.54 -18.86 9.29
N GLN A 95 4.38 -18.44 9.80
CA GLN A 95 4.05 -18.39 11.22
C GLN A 95 3.25 -19.63 11.68
N GLY A 96 3.05 -20.63 10.80
CA GLY A 96 2.35 -21.88 11.10
C GLY A 96 0.82 -21.77 11.05
N ARG A 97 0.26 -20.66 10.57
CA ARG A 97 -1.19 -20.51 10.40
C ARG A 97 -1.64 -21.27 9.17
N ARG A 98 -2.76 -21.98 9.29
CA ARG A 98 -3.34 -22.79 8.22
C ARG A 98 -4.56 -22.12 7.64
N TYR A 99 -4.58 -22.00 6.31
CA TYR A 99 -5.68 -21.44 5.54
C TYR A 99 -6.23 -22.50 4.59
N MET A 100 -7.54 -22.50 4.37
CA MET A 100 -8.14 -23.32 3.31
C MET A 100 -8.00 -22.60 1.98
N ASP A 101 -7.48 -23.30 0.98
CA ASP A 101 -7.38 -22.83 -0.39
C ASP A 101 -8.67 -23.14 -1.16
N PHE A 102 -9.40 -22.09 -1.50
CA PHE A 102 -10.61 -22.16 -2.33
C PHE A 102 -10.35 -21.79 -3.80
N HIS A 103 -9.10 -21.54 -4.18
CA HIS A 103 -8.72 -21.21 -5.55
C HIS A 103 -8.42 -22.44 -6.40
N GLY A 104 -8.12 -23.58 -5.76
CA GLY A 104 -7.85 -24.84 -6.44
C GLY A 104 -6.49 -24.80 -7.12
N ASN A 105 -5.43 -25.10 -6.37
CA ASN A 105 -4.11 -25.38 -6.93
C ASN A 105 -4.06 -26.73 -7.65
#